data_AF-A0A937DSZ5-F1
#
_entry.id   AF-A0A937DSZ5-F1
#
_cell.length_a   1.000
_cell.length_b   1.000
_cell.length_c   1.000
_cell.angle_alpha   90.00
_cell.angle_beta   90.00
_cell.angle_gamma   90.00
#
_symmetry.space_group_name_H-M   'P 1'
#
loop_
_entity.id
_entity.type
_entity.pdbx_description
1 polymer ?
#
loop_
_entity_poly.entity_id
_entity_poly.type
_entity_poly.pdbx_seq_one_letter_code
_entity_poly.pdbx_strand_id
1 'polypeptide(L)' 'MTDSPTTDRLPDRLSTNPKSPHYDEALLERGIGIRFDGQEKTNVEEYCISEGWIRVAVGKTLDRKGNPLTI' A
#
# COMPACT_ATOMS: atom_id res chain seq x y z
N MET A 1 10.82 -22.26 19.87
CA MET A 1 10.22 -21.55 18.73
C MET A 1 9.83 -20.17 19.21
N THR A 2 10.60 -19.15 18.87
CA THR A 2 10.41 -17.77 19.32
C THR A 2 9.71 -16.99 18.22
N ASP A 3 8.46 -16.64 18.45
CA ASP A 3 7.69 -15.70 17.64
C ASP A 3 8.18 -14.29 17.99
N SER A 4 8.97 -13.68 17.10
CA SER A 4 9.37 -12.28 17.21
C SER A 4 8.13 -11.41 17.01
N PRO A 5 7.95 -10.30 17.75
CA PRO A 5 6.79 -9.44 17.54
C PRO A 5 6.78 -8.97 16.09
N THR A 6 5.77 -9.41 15.34
CA THR A 6 5.45 -9.09 13.93
C THR A 6 5.15 -7.60 13.72
N THR A 7 5.59 -6.73 14.63
CA THR A 7 5.37 -5.28 14.58
C THR A 7 6.34 -4.58 13.63
N ASP A 8 7.47 -5.19 13.29
CA ASP A 8 8.50 -4.58 12.45
C ASP A 8 8.49 -5.05 10.99
N ARG A 9 7.65 -6.03 10.66
CA ARG A 9 7.50 -6.54 9.28
C ARG A 9 6.22 -5.99 8.67
N LEU A 10 6.37 -5.33 7.52
CA LEU A 10 5.25 -4.96 6.68
C LEU A 10 4.52 -6.22 6.21
N PRO A 11 3.18 -6.20 6.10
CA PRO A 11 2.40 -7.32 5.61
C PRO A 11 2.72 -7.59 4.14
N ASP A 12 2.39 -8.80 3.66
CA ASP A 12 2.57 -9.17 2.26
C ASP A 12 1.74 -8.29 1.30
N ARG A 13 0.53 -7.93 1.72
CA ARG A 13 -0.38 -7.06 0.99
C ARG A 13 -0.97 -6.01 1.92
N LEU A 14 -0.95 -4.76 1.48
CA LEU A 14 -1.56 -3.63 2.20
C LEU A 14 -2.22 -2.69 1.20
N SER A 15 -3.37 -2.16 1.59
CA SER A 15 -4.17 -1.20 0.83
C SER A 15 -4.39 0.06 1.66
N THR A 16 -4.34 1.23 1.04
CA THR A 16 -4.74 2.51 1.63
C THR A 16 -6.25 2.71 1.60
N ASN A 17 -6.97 1.89 0.83
CA ASN A 17 -8.40 2.03 0.64
C ASN A 17 -9.17 1.33 1.78
N PRO A 18 -9.97 2.05 2.58
CA PRO A 18 -10.71 1.48 3.71
C PRO A 18 -11.77 0.45 3.33
N LYS A 19 -12.11 0.35 2.03
CA LYS A 19 -13.03 -0.67 1.50
C LYS A 19 -12.32 -1.98 1.13
N SER A 20 -11.00 -2.01 1.14
CA SER A 20 -10.21 -3.20 0.82
C SER A 20 -10.07 -4.09 2.06
N PRO A 21 -10.10 -5.43 1.93
CA PRO A 21 -9.84 -6.35 3.05
C PRO A 21 -8.40 -6.27 3.56
N HIS A 22 -7.50 -5.62 2.82
CA HIS A 22 -6.10 -5.42 3.19
C HIS A 22 -5.81 -4.02 3.73
N TYR A 23 -6.85 -3.30 4.18
CA TYR A 23 -6.69 -2.01 4.83
C TYR A 23 -6.26 -2.16 6.29
N ASP A 24 -5.20 -1.46 6.67
CA ASP A 24 -4.70 -1.41 8.05
C ASP A 24 -4.32 0.03 8.41
N GLU A 25 -5.19 0.69 9.16
CA GLU A 25 -5.02 2.08 9.59
C GLU A 25 -3.77 2.26 10.46
N ALA A 26 -3.50 1.34 11.38
CA ALA A 26 -2.36 1.46 12.31
C ALA A 26 -1.02 1.40 11.57
N LEU A 27 -0.95 0.60 10.51
CA LEU A 27 0.22 0.55 9.62
C LEU A 27 0.36 1.83 8.79
N LEU A 28 -0.75 2.38 8.29
CA LEU A 28 -0.74 3.62 7.51
C LEU A 28 -0.36 4.83 8.37
N GLU A 29 -0.82 4.91 9.62
CA GLU A 29 -0.48 5.98 10.56
C GLU A 29 1.00 6.00 10.93
N ARG A 30 1.64 4.83 11.03
CA ARG A 30 3.11 4.73 11.25
C ARG A 30 3.91 5.33 10.10
N GLY A 31 3.30 5.45 8.91
CA GLY A 31 3.94 5.90 7.69
C GLY A 31 4.78 4.79 7.05
N ILE A 32 4.45 4.42 5.82
CA ILE A 32 5.14 3.37 5.06
C ILE A 32 5.76 3.98 3.81
N GLY A 33 7.09 3.93 3.72
CA GLY A 33 7.82 4.30 2.51
C GLY A 33 7.94 3.12 1.56
N ILE A 34 7.35 3.22 0.36
CA ILE A 34 7.41 2.16 -0.64
C ILE A 34 8.46 2.53 -1.70
N ARG A 35 9.40 1.61 -1.93
CA ARG A 35 10.40 1.73 -3.00
C ARG A 35 10.13 0.66 -4.05
N PHE A 36 9.88 1.09 -5.28
CA PHE A 36 9.64 0.20 -6.41
C PHE A 36 10.57 0.59 -7.55
N ASP A 37 11.31 -0.40 -8.06
CA ASP A 37 12.31 -0.22 -9.11
C ASP A 37 13.32 0.92 -8.82
N GLY A 38 13.81 0.97 -7.58
CA GLY A 38 14.74 2.01 -7.10
C GLY A 38 14.12 3.39 -6.88
N GLN A 39 12.83 3.59 -7.22
CA GLN A 39 12.12 4.84 -7.04
C GLN A 39 11.23 4.81 -5.80
N GLU A 40 11.27 5.88 -5.00
CA GLU A 40 10.34 6.07 -3.90
C GLU A 40 8.97 6.48 -4.46
N LYS A 41 7.92 5.76 -4.03
CA LYS A 41 6.53 6.01 -4.41
C LYS A 41 5.76 6.37 -3.14
N THR A 42 5.18 7.57 -3.14
CA THR A 42 4.37 8.09 -2.03
C THR A 42 2.87 8.05 -2.33
N ASN A 43 2.51 7.75 -3.56
CA ASN A 43 1.16 7.67 -4.09
C ASN A 43 0.71 6.21 -4.33
N VAL A 44 1.22 5.27 -3.52
CA VAL A 44 0.84 3.86 -3.61
C VAL A 44 -0.48 3.65 -2.89
N GLU A 45 -1.45 3.12 -3.61
CA GLU A 45 -2.77 2.78 -3.08
C GLU A 45 -2.80 1.34 -2.56
N GLU A 46 -2.07 0.43 -3.20
CA GLU A 46 -1.98 -0.96 -2.77
C GLU A 46 -0.66 -1.58 -3.22
N TYR A 47 -0.13 -2.53 -2.46
CA TYR A 47 0.99 -3.35 -2.91
C TYR A 47 0.77 -4.82 -2.59
N CYS A 48 1.39 -5.70 -3.37
CA CYS A 48 1.47 -7.13 -3.11
C CYS A 48 2.92 -7.59 -3.32
N ILE A 49 3.59 -7.98 -2.24
CA ILE A 49 4.99 -8.41 -2.27
C ILE A 49 5.12 -9.80 -2.91
N SER A 50 4.26 -10.74 -2.52
CA SER A 50 4.26 -12.11 -3.07
C SER A 50 4.05 -12.16 -4.58
N GLU A 51 3.20 -11.28 -5.11
CA GLU A 51 2.97 -11.16 -6.55
C GLU A 51 3.90 -10.14 -7.24
N GLY A 52 4.65 -9.35 -6.45
CA GLY A 52 5.66 -8.42 -6.95
C GLY A 52 5.12 -7.19 -7.68
N TRP A 53 3.91 -6.71 -7.34
CA TRP A 53 3.31 -5.53 -7.98
C TRP A 53 2.91 -4.46 -6.98
N ILE A 54 2.84 -3.22 -7.46
CA ILE A 54 2.26 -2.08 -6.75
C ILE A 54 1.18 -1.44 -7.61
N ARG A 55 0.14 -0.91 -6.96
CA ARG A 55 -0.90 -0.10 -7.56
C ARG A 55 -0.71 1.33 -7.08
N VAL A 56 -0.50 2.25 -8.00
CA VAL A 56 -0.24 3.66 -7.70
C VAL A 56 -1.33 4.55 -8.27
N ALA A 57 -1.74 5.57 -7.51
CA ALA A 57 -2.63 6.61 -8.01
C ALA A 57 -1.90 7.49 -9.05
N VAL A 58 -2.39 7.53 -10.28
CA VAL A 58 -1.88 8.37 -11.38
C VAL A 58 -2.35 9.81 -11.19
N GLY A 59 -1.49 10.60 -10.57
CA GLY A 59 -1.71 12.04 -10.38
C GLY A 59 -2.94 12.34 -9.50
N LYS A 60 -3.56 13.51 -9.71
CA LYS A 60 -4.77 13.94 -8.99
C LYS A 60 -6.07 13.58 -9.73
N THR A 61 -5.98 12.71 -10.73
CA THR A 61 -7.12 12.40 -11.60
C THR A 61 -8.02 11.40 -10.90
N LEU A 62 -9.28 11.77 -10.73
CA LEU A 62 -10.32 10.90 -10.19
C LEU A 62 -11.15 10.32 -11.34
N ASP A 63 -11.59 9.07 -11.19
CA ASP A 63 -12.58 8.46 -12.07
C ASP A 63 -13.95 9.15 -11.93
N ARG A 64 -14.92 8.76 -12.77
CA ARG A 64 -16.30 9.30 -12.73
C ARG A 64 -17.02 9.06 -11.39
N LYS A 65 -16.47 8.19 -10.54
CA LYS A 65 -17.00 7.82 -9.22
C LYS A 65 -16.20 8.48 -8.07
N GLY A 66 -15.22 9.33 -8.37
CA GLY A 66 -14.41 10.02 -7.37
C GLY A 66 -13.24 9.20 -6.81
N ASN A 67 -12.92 8.03 -7.38
CA ASN A 67 -11.78 7.23 -6.92
C ASN A 67 -10.51 7.65 -7.68
N PRO A 68 -9.33 7.62 -7.04
CA PRO A 68 -8.06 7.83 -7.73
C PRO A 68 -7.92 6.87 -8.91
N LEU A 69 -7.52 7.38 -10.07
CA LEU A 69 -7.18 6.52 -11.19
C LEU A 69 -5.88 5.80 -10.86
N THR A 70 -5.90 4.47 -10.78
CA THR A 70 -4.71 3.69 -10.42
C THR A 70 -4.13 2.91 -11.59
N ILE A 71 -2.81 2.76 -11.64
CA ILE A 71 -2.07 1.85 -12.55
C ILE A 71 -1.25 0.84 -11.77
#